data_AF-A0A7X8U299-F1
#
_entry.id   AF-A0A7X8U299-F1
#
_cell.length_a   1.000
_cell.length_b   1.000
_cell.length_c   1.000
_cell.angle_alpha   90.00
_cell.angle_beta   90.00
_cell.angle_gamma   90.00
#
_symmetry.space_group_name_H-M   'P 1'
#
loop_
_entity.id
_entity.type
_entity.pdbx_description
1 polymer ?
#
loop_
_entity_poly.entity_id
_entity_poly.type
_entity_poly.pdbx_seq_one_letter_code
_entity_poly.pdbx_strand_id
1 'polypeptide(L)'
;MLTTMREILKTIGVRVQDTVYCQVGDNILDFPMSIGNFFRLETDDPSASDFEVLHILNGLVEDKKRAYEYVAVCSELQQVLARLNKMKKVEINNTDQLIAKKLSLRKSKQRLNEMKTALEEQYLAKSIEEIKKECEFGPAFLEYKDSFYCSSFNEIAAILPQVEAVNTPKLKEMPLFVRGIRDLSQSLKKSSQLGIVGGPCLFGAHEVIVDIHHRDGEVVQFDFSTGREYDEDYMLKDYDIESYLSCKYEDIVGLGLRNVKDGVTYQEYLSMQYLFEFAEVLGGKVVIPIPDMSYMKFFQGIMSPIADRVRELALNAFEKISYDITDMYLRVINDLQLQYPEVECQVLHSRNTDLCHLFYTNREEYIYKLSRMGRVTVYKGRTDAVIDYITMLALPFYVYGTHNVLQIDSVDEADSMRKCMKIHGPDVVFSSILFPEYISQDGVHTVYNAPHQFKEYINAGG
;
A
#
# COMPACT_ATOMS: atom_id res chain seq x y z
N MET A 1 -15.32 12.04 5.55
CA MET A 1 -15.39 13.09 6.58
C MET A 1 -14.00 13.68 6.66
N LEU A 2 -13.88 15.00 6.49
CA LEU A 2 -12.58 15.66 6.60
C LEU A 2 -12.16 15.73 8.06
N THR A 3 -10.86 15.55 8.30
CA THR A 3 -10.25 15.70 9.61
C THR A 3 -8.80 16.15 9.48
N THR A 4 -8.12 16.38 10.60
CA THR A 4 -6.70 16.71 10.69
C THR A 4 -6.00 15.80 11.70
N MET A 5 -4.67 15.72 11.66
CA MET A 5 -3.92 14.95 12.65
C MET A 5 -4.17 15.51 14.06
N ARG A 6 -4.29 16.83 14.21
CA ARG A 6 -4.63 17.47 15.48
C ARG A 6 -5.99 17.02 16.03
N GLU A 7 -7.00 16.95 15.18
CA GLU A 7 -8.34 16.47 15.57
C GLU A 7 -8.35 14.99 15.93
N ILE A 8 -7.61 14.17 15.19
CA ILE A 8 -7.44 12.74 15.47
C ILE A 8 -6.81 12.56 16.86
N LEU A 9 -5.68 13.23 17.13
CA LEU A 9 -5.01 13.18 18.43
C LEU A 9 -5.92 13.64 19.58
N LYS A 10 -6.66 14.74 19.37
CA LYS A 10 -7.65 15.23 20.33
C LYS A 10 -8.75 14.21 20.60
N THR A 11 -9.23 13.52 19.57
CA THR A 11 -10.29 12.51 19.67
C THR A 11 -9.83 11.28 20.46
N ILE A 12 -8.58 10.90 20.29
CA ILE A 12 -7.96 9.76 20.96
C ILE A 12 -7.50 10.12 22.38
N GLY A 13 -7.43 11.42 22.71
CA GLY A 13 -7.06 11.91 24.03
C GLY A 13 -5.55 11.99 24.26
N VAL A 14 -4.77 12.14 23.18
CA VAL A 14 -3.30 12.24 23.20
C VAL A 14 -2.88 13.69 22.96
N ARG A 15 -1.96 14.22 23.75
CA ARG A 15 -1.43 15.57 23.53
C ARG A 15 -0.40 15.52 22.41
N VAL A 16 -0.37 16.54 21.55
CA VAL A 16 0.61 16.67 20.46
C VAL A 16 2.05 16.53 20.97
N GLN A 17 2.34 17.10 22.14
CA GLN A 17 3.65 17.02 22.78
C GLN A 17 4.09 15.58 23.05
N ASP A 18 3.16 14.66 23.29
CA ASP A 18 3.46 13.26 23.59
C ASP A 18 3.60 12.40 22.31
N THR A 19 3.70 13.01 21.12
CA THR A 19 3.74 12.29 19.84
C THR A 19 4.94 12.71 19.00
N VAL A 20 5.13 12.00 17.88
CA VAL A 20 6.11 12.31 16.83
C VAL A 20 5.86 13.66 16.14
N TYR A 21 4.72 14.29 16.44
CA TYR A 21 4.35 15.61 15.93
C TYR A 21 4.70 16.75 16.89
N CYS A 22 5.44 16.50 17.99
CA CYS A 22 5.77 17.54 18.97
C CYS A 22 6.66 18.66 18.41
N GLN A 23 7.42 18.38 17.35
CA GLN A 23 8.34 19.31 16.70
C GLN A 23 7.98 19.65 15.25
N VAL A 24 6.84 19.18 14.75
CA VAL A 24 6.41 19.51 13.39
C VAL A 24 5.65 20.84 13.35
N GLY A 25 5.62 21.48 12.18
CA GLY A 25 4.84 22.70 11.98
C GLY A 25 3.33 22.45 11.97
N ASP A 26 2.55 23.49 12.29
CA ASP A 26 1.08 23.44 12.29
C ASP A 26 0.51 23.03 10.93
N ASN A 27 1.21 23.32 9.83
CA ASN A 27 0.83 22.89 8.49
C ASN A 27 0.69 21.37 8.35
N ILE A 28 1.51 20.58 9.05
CA ILE A 28 1.41 19.11 9.04
C ILE A 28 0.27 18.66 9.97
N LEU A 29 0.15 19.26 11.15
CA LEU A 29 -0.87 18.90 12.14
C LEU A 29 -2.29 19.22 11.67
N ASP A 30 -2.43 20.33 10.95
CA ASP A 30 -3.70 20.87 10.44
C ASP A 30 -3.89 20.57 8.94
N PHE A 31 -3.06 19.70 8.36
CA PHE A 31 -3.24 19.23 6.99
C PHE A 31 -4.62 18.53 6.87
N PRO A 32 -5.49 18.97 5.95
CA PRO A 32 -6.81 18.39 5.80
C PRO A 32 -6.73 17.02 5.12
N MET A 33 -7.37 16.03 5.72
CA MET A 33 -7.37 14.64 5.23
C MET A 33 -8.79 14.09 5.17
N SER A 34 -9.10 13.34 4.12
CA SER A 34 -10.24 12.43 4.12
C SER A 34 -9.75 11.02 4.41
N ILE A 35 -9.92 10.55 5.64
CA ILE A 35 -9.43 9.23 6.06
C ILE A 35 -10.38 8.59 7.07
N GLY A 36 -10.48 7.25 7.04
CA GLY A 36 -11.28 6.49 7.99
C GLY A 36 -10.74 6.53 9.42
N ASN A 37 -11.61 6.39 10.42
CA ASN A 37 -11.23 6.36 11.83
C ASN A 37 -10.76 4.95 12.25
N PHE A 38 -9.51 4.61 11.91
CA PHE A 38 -8.88 3.32 12.24
C PHE A 38 -7.62 3.50 13.11
N PHE A 39 -7.61 4.57 13.89
CA PHE A 39 -6.44 4.97 14.66
C PHE A 39 -6.43 4.29 16.03
N ARG A 40 -5.25 3.82 16.43
CA ARG A 40 -5.02 3.25 17.76
C ARG A 40 -3.75 3.83 18.36
N LEU A 41 -3.82 4.04 19.67
CA LEU A 41 -2.65 4.35 20.46
C LEU A 41 -1.89 3.05 20.68
N GLU A 42 -0.64 3.01 20.22
CA GLU A 42 0.25 1.90 20.48
C GLU A 42 1.32 2.35 21.47
N THR A 43 1.42 1.64 22.60
CA THR A 43 2.38 1.96 23.67
C THR A 43 3.48 0.91 23.80
N ASP A 44 3.34 -0.27 23.18
CA ASP A 44 4.19 -1.43 23.49
C ASP A 44 4.57 -2.34 22.29
N ASP A 45 4.33 -1.93 21.02
CA ASP A 45 4.68 -2.75 19.84
C ASP A 45 6.17 -2.65 19.44
N PRO A 46 6.93 -3.78 19.39
CA PRO A 46 8.31 -3.83 18.91
C PRO A 46 8.51 -3.39 17.45
N SER A 47 7.45 -3.39 16.63
CA SER A 47 7.48 -2.94 15.24
C SER A 47 7.32 -1.43 15.05
N ALA A 48 7.05 -0.69 16.13
CA ALA A 48 6.92 0.77 16.14
C ALA A 48 8.20 1.54 15.75
N SER A 49 9.32 0.87 15.47
CA SER A 49 10.72 1.33 15.35
C SER A 49 11.09 2.46 14.36
N ASP A 50 10.12 3.20 13.83
CA ASP A 50 10.21 4.12 12.69
C ASP A 50 10.30 5.64 13.05
N PHE A 51 10.75 6.03 14.26
CA PHE A 51 10.89 7.46 14.67
C PHE A 51 12.22 7.82 15.36
N GLU A 52 12.60 9.09 15.50
CA GLU A 52 13.83 9.58 16.17
C GLU A 52 13.88 9.20 17.66
N VAL A 53 12.75 9.34 18.36
CA VAL A 53 12.61 8.82 19.73
C VAL A 53 12.80 7.30 19.76
N LEU A 54 12.44 6.59 18.68
CA LEU A 54 12.78 5.18 18.52
C LEU A 54 14.20 4.94 18.02
N HIS A 55 14.88 5.90 17.42
CA HIS A 55 16.30 5.80 17.15
C HIS A 55 17.05 5.76 18.48
N ILE A 56 16.71 6.66 19.40
CA ILE A 56 17.20 6.66 20.78
C ILE A 56 16.75 5.35 21.48
N LEU A 57 15.48 4.97 21.37
CA LEU A 57 14.95 3.74 22.01
C LEU A 57 15.68 2.50 21.50
N ASN A 58 15.86 2.39 20.21
CA ASN A 58 16.51 1.24 19.61
C ASN A 58 18.01 1.27 19.84
N GLY A 59 18.66 2.45 19.90
CA GLY A 59 20.04 2.56 20.36
C GLY A 59 20.18 1.97 21.77
N LEU A 60 19.28 2.36 22.69
CA LEU A 60 19.22 1.84 24.05
C LEU A 60 18.90 0.34 24.10
N VAL A 61 17.99 -0.16 23.26
CA VAL A 61 17.66 -1.59 23.15
C VAL A 61 18.83 -2.39 22.58
N GLU A 62 19.49 -1.91 21.52
CA GLU A 62 20.65 -2.57 20.92
C GLU A 62 21.86 -2.59 21.86
N ASP A 63 22.07 -1.52 22.64
CA ASP A 63 23.07 -1.52 23.70
C ASP A 63 22.74 -2.55 24.79
N LYS A 64 21.46 -2.69 25.16
CA LYS A 64 21.01 -3.73 26.10
C LYS A 64 21.14 -5.15 25.53
N LYS A 65 21.00 -5.34 24.22
CA LYS A 65 21.28 -6.62 23.55
C LYS A 65 22.75 -7.03 23.59
N ARG A 66 23.67 -6.13 23.94
CA ARG A 66 25.08 -6.49 24.25
C ARG A 66 25.24 -7.16 25.61
N ALA A 67 24.18 -7.23 26.42
CA ALA A 67 24.22 -7.94 27.69
C ALA A 67 24.56 -9.42 27.49
N TYR A 68 25.35 -9.96 28.43
CA TYR A 68 25.83 -11.34 28.40
C TYR A 68 24.68 -12.36 28.22
N GLU A 69 23.54 -12.13 28.88
CA GLU A 69 22.38 -13.01 28.83
C GLU A 69 21.80 -13.15 27.42
N TYR A 70 21.63 -12.03 26.70
CA TYR A 70 21.10 -12.05 25.33
C TYR A 70 22.09 -12.72 24.37
N VAL A 71 23.38 -12.37 24.47
CA VAL A 71 24.45 -12.98 23.66
C VAL A 71 24.53 -14.48 23.91
N ALA A 72 24.38 -14.93 25.16
CA ALA A 72 24.37 -16.35 25.51
C ALA A 72 23.18 -17.09 24.89
N VAL A 73 21.97 -16.54 24.98
CA VAL A 73 20.75 -17.12 24.38
C VAL A 73 20.90 -17.23 22.85
N CYS A 74 21.38 -16.17 22.18
CA CYS A 74 21.62 -16.17 20.74
C CYS A 74 22.68 -17.21 20.33
N SER A 75 23.76 -17.33 21.09
CA SER A 75 24.82 -18.31 20.85
C SER A 75 24.31 -19.75 20.99
N GLU A 76 23.55 -20.06 22.06
CA GLU A 76 22.93 -21.38 22.23
C GLU A 76 21.93 -21.69 21.12
N LEU A 77 21.11 -20.72 20.71
CA LEU A 77 20.16 -20.89 19.62
C LEU A 77 20.87 -21.23 18.30
N GLN A 78 21.97 -20.54 17.99
CA GLN A 78 22.81 -20.86 16.83
C GLN A 78 23.40 -22.27 16.90
N GLN A 79 23.87 -22.70 18.07
CA GLN A 79 24.38 -24.08 18.26
C GLN A 79 23.28 -25.13 18.05
N VAL A 80 22.07 -24.89 18.56
CA VAL A 80 20.91 -25.77 18.35
C VAL A 80 20.52 -25.85 16.88
N LEU A 81 20.47 -24.71 16.18
CA LEU A 81 20.18 -24.65 14.74
C LEU A 81 21.24 -25.36 13.91
N ALA A 82 22.53 -25.16 14.21
CA ALA A 82 23.62 -25.85 13.56
C ALA A 82 23.53 -27.38 13.73
N ARG A 83 23.19 -27.85 14.94
CA ARG A 83 22.96 -29.28 15.21
C ARG A 83 21.76 -29.83 14.45
N LEU A 84 20.64 -29.12 14.42
CA LEU A 84 19.45 -29.50 13.66
C LEU A 84 19.74 -29.58 12.14
N ASN A 85 20.51 -28.63 11.61
CA ASN A 85 20.91 -28.62 10.19
C ASN A 85 21.87 -29.77 9.85
N LYS A 86 22.84 -30.08 10.71
CA LYS A 86 23.70 -31.28 10.54
C LYS A 86 22.87 -32.56 10.52
N MET A 87 21.85 -32.66 11.38
CA MET A 87 20.95 -33.83 11.45
C MET A 87 19.92 -33.91 10.30
N LYS A 88 19.76 -32.85 9.49
CA LYS A 88 18.98 -32.88 8.24
C LYS A 88 19.81 -33.41 7.06
N LYS A 89 21.13 -33.22 7.07
CA LYS A 89 22.05 -33.64 6.00
C LYS A 89 22.48 -35.11 6.08
N VAL A 90 22.24 -35.77 7.22
CA VAL A 90 22.45 -37.21 7.36
C VAL A 90 21.16 -37.91 6.94
N GLU A 91 21.07 -38.25 5.65
CA GLU A 91 20.17 -39.31 5.20
C GLU A 91 20.63 -40.64 5.81
N ILE A 92 19.68 -41.51 6.11
CA ILE A 92 19.82 -42.92 6.56
C ILE A 92 19.56 -43.14 8.08
N ASN A 93 18.47 -43.90 8.31
CA ASN A 93 17.98 -44.56 9.53
C ASN A 93 17.52 -43.67 10.70
N ASN A 94 16.22 -43.35 10.69
CA ASN A 94 15.45 -42.86 11.84
C ASN A 94 15.40 -43.92 12.95
N THR A 95 16.46 -44.02 13.75
CA THR A 95 16.42 -44.71 15.04
C THR A 95 15.61 -43.87 16.04
N ASP A 96 14.87 -44.51 16.93
CA ASP A 96 14.05 -43.84 17.96
C ASP A 96 14.86 -42.83 18.79
N GLN A 97 16.14 -43.11 19.01
CA GLN A 97 17.08 -42.19 19.68
C GLN A 97 17.30 -40.88 18.90
N LEU A 98 17.33 -40.94 17.57
CA LEU A 98 17.53 -39.79 16.71
C LEU A 98 16.27 -38.93 16.61
N ILE A 99 15.09 -39.56 16.62
CA ILE A 99 13.79 -38.90 16.71
C ILE A 99 13.66 -38.18 18.06
N ALA A 100 13.98 -38.85 19.17
CA ALA A 100 13.96 -38.27 20.51
C ALA A 100 14.91 -37.07 20.62
N LYS A 101 16.12 -37.16 20.03
CA LYS A 101 17.10 -36.06 20.00
C LYS A 101 16.66 -34.89 19.12
N LYS A 102 15.99 -35.13 17.99
CA LYS A 102 15.39 -34.06 17.17
C LYS A 102 14.26 -33.36 17.92
N LEU A 103 13.41 -34.11 18.62
CA LEU A 103 12.34 -33.56 19.45
C LEU A 103 12.89 -32.70 20.59
N SER A 104 13.92 -33.16 21.29
CA SER A 104 14.54 -32.37 22.38
C SER A 104 15.16 -31.08 21.86
N LEU A 105 15.89 -31.13 20.73
CA LEU A 105 16.45 -29.92 20.10
C LEU A 105 15.38 -28.94 19.61
N ARG A 106 14.24 -29.43 19.09
CA ARG A 106 13.10 -28.57 18.71
C ARG A 106 12.48 -27.88 19.92
N LYS A 107 12.32 -28.60 21.05
CA LYS A 107 11.85 -28.02 22.31
C LYS A 107 12.84 -26.98 22.85
N SER A 108 14.14 -27.26 22.81
CA SER A 108 15.17 -26.30 23.19
C SER A 108 15.16 -25.07 22.29
N LYS A 109 15.02 -25.22 20.97
CA LYS A 109 14.87 -24.11 20.03
C LYS A 109 13.66 -23.24 20.40
N GLN A 110 12.51 -23.87 20.65
CA GLN A 110 11.29 -23.16 21.03
C GLN A 110 11.51 -22.35 22.31
N ARG A 111 12.02 -23.00 23.37
CA ARG A 111 12.32 -22.33 24.64
C ARG A 111 13.31 -21.18 24.49
N LEU A 112 14.39 -21.35 23.71
CA LEU A 112 15.38 -20.31 23.49
C LEU A 112 14.81 -19.13 22.69
N ASN A 113 13.90 -19.38 21.74
CA ASN A 113 13.18 -18.33 21.05
C ASN A 113 12.25 -17.57 22.02
N GLU A 114 11.48 -18.27 22.84
CA GLU A 114 10.61 -17.66 23.86
C GLU A 114 11.44 -16.80 24.85
N MET A 115 12.59 -17.30 25.29
CA MET A 115 13.50 -16.55 26.16
C MET A 115 14.11 -15.33 25.46
N LYS A 116 14.48 -15.45 24.18
CA LYS A 116 14.97 -14.33 23.37
C LYS A 116 13.91 -13.24 23.26
N THR A 117 12.68 -13.61 22.91
CA THR A 117 11.56 -12.67 22.79
C THR A 117 11.25 -11.98 24.12
N ALA A 118 11.20 -12.72 25.23
CA ALA A 118 10.98 -12.14 26.56
C ALA A 118 12.07 -11.14 26.97
N LEU A 119 13.34 -11.39 26.61
CA LEU A 119 14.44 -10.44 26.84
C LEU A 119 14.29 -9.19 25.97
N GLU A 120 13.89 -9.33 24.71
CA GLU A 120 13.64 -8.20 23.80
C GLU A 120 12.51 -7.30 24.33
N GLU A 121 11.41 -7.90 24.77
CA GLU A 121 10.29 -7.20 25.43
C GLU A 121 10.75 -6.47 26.71
N GLN A 122 11.54 -7.13 27.55
CA GLN A 122 12.06 -6.52 28.78
C GLN A 122 13.00 -5.34 28.50
N TYR A 123 13.87 -5.45 27.50
CA TYR A 123 14.81 -4.39 27.12
C TYR A 123 14.08 -3.20 26.49
N LEU A 124 13.04 -3.46 25.70
CA LEU A 124 12.15 -2.44 25.17
C LEU A 124 11.48 -1.67 26.31
N ALA A 125 10.80 -2.36 27.23
CA ALA A 125 10.13 -1.72 28.37
C ALA A 125 11.07 -0.87 29.24
N LYS A 126 12.29 -1.36 29.51
CA LYS A 126 13.30 -0.59 30.26
C LYS A 126 13.77 0.66 29.51
N SER A 127 13.98 0.55 28.21
CA SER A 127 14.46 1.67 27.40
C SER A 127 13.36 2.73 27.21
N ILE A 128 12.08 2.31 27.17
CA ILE A 128 10.93 3.21 27.21
C ILE A 128 10.92 4.01 28.51
N GLU A 129 11.14 3.35 29.66
CA GLU A 129 11.23 4.02 30.96
C GLU A 129 12.44 4.96 31.09
N GLU A 130 13.55 4.69 30.40
CA GLU A 130 14.72 5.57 30.34
C GLU A 130 14.42 6.84 29.50
N ILE A 131 13.79 6.69 28.34
CA ILE A 131 13.37 7.83 27.50
C ILE A 131 12.36 8.71 28.22
N LYS A 132 11.37 8.11 28.91
CA LYS A 132 10.39 8.86 29.70
C LYS A 132 11.04 9.75 30.77
N LYS A 133 12.21 9.36 31.30
CA LYS A 133 12.95 10.13 32.33
C LYS A 133 13.81 11.23 31.75
N GLU A 134 14.38 11.04 30.57
CA GLU A 134 15.28 12.02 29.95
C GLU A 134 14.54 13.07 29.12
N CYS A 135 13.36 12.75 28.61
CA CYS A 135 12.71 13.57 27.60
C CYS A 135 11.39 14.23 28.03
N GLU A 136 10.84 14.03 29.23
CA GLU A 136 9.46 14.47 29.59
C GLU A 136 8.36 14.01 28.60
N PHE A 137 8.67 13.08 27.70
CA PHE A 137 7.77 12.55 26.67
C PHE A 137 7.57 11.05 26.87
N GLY A 138 6.34 10.57 26.70
CA GLY A 138 6.08 9.16 26.36
C GLY A 138 5.70 9.13 24.89
N PRO A 139 6.40 8.40 24.00
CA PRO A 139 6.08 8.45 22.59
C PRO A 139 4.81 7.63 22.36
N ALA A 140 3.67 8.30 22.37
CA ALA A 140 2.44 7.75 21.86
C ALA A 140 2.60 7.59 20.35
N PHE A 141 2.73 6.35 19.89
CA PHE A 141 2.70 6.04 18.47
C PHE A 141 1.25 5.88 18.05
N LEU A 142 0.89 6.57 16.98
CA LEU A 142 -0.43 6.42 16.40
C LEU A 142 -0.34 5.43 15.26
N GLU A 143 -0.98 4.28 15.45
CA GLU A 143 -1.10 3.26 14.42
C GLU A 143 -2.39 3.48 13.63
N TYR A 144 -2.32 3.27 12.32
CA TYR A 144 -3.43 3.28 11.38
C TYR A 144 -3.61 1.89 10.77
N LYS A 145 -4.85 1.38 10.83
CA LYS A 145 -5.25 0.07 10.29
C LYS A 145 -4.36 -1.10 10.77
N ASP A 146 -3.91 -1.07 12.02
CA ASP A 146 -3.10 -2.14 12.64
C ASP A 146 -1.83 -2.49 11.82
N SER A 147 -1.26 -1.53 11.08
CA SER A 147 -0.09 -1.82 10.22
C SER A 147 0.82 -0.62 9.90
N PHE A 148 0.33 0.61 9.94
CA PHE A 148 1.09 1.80 9.55
C PHE A 148 1.20 2.77 10.71
N TYR A 149 2.37 3.38 10.91
CA TYR A 149 2.58 4.38 11.94
C TYR A 149 2.47 5.78 11.35
N CYS A 150 1.75 6.65 12.04
CA CYS A 150 1.61 8.04 11.63
C CYS A 150 2.92 8.79 11.90
N SER A 151 3.45 9.46 10.88
CA SER A 151 4.80 10.03 10.85
C SER A 151 4.87 11.34 10.06
N SER A 152 6.07 11.87 9.94
CA SER A 152 6.39 13.04 9.12
C SER A 152 7.61 12.76 8.25
N PHE A 153 7.82 13.58 7.23
CA PHE A 153 8.99 13.44 6.37
C PHE A 153 10.31 13.54 7.15
N ASN A 154 10.38 14.42 8.15
CA ASN A 154 11.58 14.60 8.97
C ASN A 154 11.94 13.34 9.75
N GLU A 155 10.94 12.63 10.28
CA GLU A 155 11.14 11.36 10.99
C GLU A 155 11.65 10.26 10.06
N ILE A 156 11.14 10.20 8.82
CA ILE A 156 11.65 9.28 7.79
C ILE A 156 13.11 9.62 7.47
N ALA A 157 13.42 10.91 7.25
CA ALA A 157 14.77 11.38 6.95
C ALA A 157 15.78 11.07 8.08
N ALA A 158 15.37 11.16 9.34
CA ALA A 158 16.23 10.78 10.47
C ALA A 158 16.69 9.30 10.42
N ILE A 159 15.88 8.41 9.81
CA ILE A 159 16.15 6.97 9.72
C ILE A 159 16.78 6.59 8.37
N LEU A 160 16.38 7.29 7.33
CA LEU A 160 16.82 7.11 5.96
C LEU A 160 17.34 8.43 5.38
N PRO A 161 18.51 8.92 5.81
CA PRO A 161 18.99 10.28 5.51
C PRO A 161 19.12 10.59 4.02
N GLN A 162 19.26 9.56 3.18
CA GLN A 162 19.25 9.72 1.73
C GLN A 162 18.01 10.51 1.28
N VAL A 163 16.83 10.25 1.86
CA VAL A 163 15.58 10.87 1.41
C VAL A 163 15.54 12.39 1.58
N GLU A 164 16.45 13.01 2.33
CA GLU A 164 16.54 14.47 2.40
C GLU A 164 16.73 15.11 1.02
N ALA A 165 17.40 14.40 0.10
CA ALA A 165 17.64 14.82 -1.27
C ALA A 165 16.41 14.75 -2.19
N VAL A 166 15.32 14.12 -1.74
CA VAL A 166 14.05 14.07 -2.48
C VAL A 166 13.44 15.48 -2.53
N ASN A 167 13.02 15.91 -3.73
CA ASN A 167 12.50 17.23 -4.04
C ASN A 167 10.97 17.24 -4.13
N THR A 168 10.32 16.79 -3.06
CA THR A 168 8.86 16.75 -2.93
C THR A 168 8.35 17.73 -1.85
N PRO A 169 8.33 19.07 -2.08
CA PRO A 169 7.91 20.04 -1.07
C PRO A 169 6.55 19.70 -0.44
N LYS A 170 5.59 19.27 -1.26
CA LYS A 170 4.25 18.91 -0.77
C LYS A 170 4.25 17.72 0.18
N LEU A 171 5.01 16.67 -0.12
CA LEU A 171 5.14 15.49 0.77
C LEU A 171 5.78 15.85 2.12
N LYS A 172 6.64 16.88 2.16
CA LYS A 172 7.26 17.38 3.40
C LYS A 172 6.29 18.17 4.29
N GLU A 173 5.14 18.58 3.76
CA GLU A 173 4.15 19.42 4.44
C GLU A 173 2.92 18.63 4.94
N MET A 174 2.91 17.31 4.81
CA MET A 174 1.78 16.46 5.18
C MET A 174 2.15 15.39 6.22
N PRO A 175 1.18 14.91 7.00
CA PRO A 175 1.37 13.70 7.79
C PRO A 175 1.50 12.49 6.86
N LEU A 176 2.38 11.57 7.21
CA LEU A 176 2.68 10.35 6.45
C LEU A 176 2.29 9.12 7.26
N PHE A 177 2.09 7.99 6.59
CA PHE A 177 1.77 6.73 7.23
C PHE A 177 2.79 5.70 6.78
N VAL A 178 3.69 5.34 7.67
CA VAL A 178 4.91 4.63 7.34
C VAL A 178 4.94 3.24 7.92
N ARG A 179 5.69 2.35 7.28
CA ARG A 179 5.99 1.04 7.83
C ARG A 179 7.34 0.55 7.34
N GLY A 180 8.13 -0.04 8.24
CA GLY A 180 9.31 -0.81 7.86
C GLY A 180 10.44 0.05 7.29
N ILE A 181 10.49 1.34 7.65
CA ILE A 181 11.52 2.28 7.18
C ILE A 181 12.89 1.91 7.76
N ARG A 182 12.92 1.41 9.00
CA ARG A 182 14.15 0.89 9.60
C ARG A 182 14.71 -0.32 8.84
N ASP A 183 13.85 -1.30 8.54
CA ASP A 183 14.26 -2.51 7.83
C ASP A 183 14.76 -2.17 6.41
N LEU A 184 14.15 -1.18 5.77
CA LEU A 184 14.63 -0.60 4.52
C LEU A 184 16.01 0.02 4.68
N SER A 185 16.21 0.90 5.67
CA SER A 185 17.50 1.55 5.96
C SER A 185 18.61 0.51 6.21
N GLN A 186 18.32 -0.56 6.94
CA GLN A 186 19.27 -1.66 7.15
C GLN A 186 19.56 -2.46 5.89
N SER A 187 18.56 -2.67 5.04
CA SER A 187 18.69 -3.41 3.78
C SER A 187 19.52 -2.64 2.75
N LEU A 188 19.32 -1.33 2.67
CA LEU A 188 20.10 -0.43 1.81
C LEU A 188 21.57 -0.34 2.25
N LYS A 189 21.85 -0.34 3.56
CA LYS A 189 23.23 -0.43 4.09
C LYS A 189 23.95 -1.73 3.70
N LYS A 190 23.21 -2.79 3.36
CA LYS A 190 23.75 -4.07 2.87
C LYS A 190 23.82 -4.14 1.34
N SER A 191 23.53 -3.05 0.64
CA SER A 191 23.45 -2.98 -0.82
C SER A 191 22.46 -3.98 -1.42
N SER A 192 21.38 -4.29 -0.70
CA SER A 192 20.30 -5.11 -1.24
C SER A 192 19.57 -4.34 -2.35
N GLN A 193 19.13 -5.04 -3.39
CA GLN A 193 18.30 -4.44 -4.43
C GLN A 193 16.96 -3.98 -3.85
N LEU A 194 16.54 -2.77 -4.24
CA LEU A 194 15.28 -2.14 -3.87
C LEU A 194 14.37 -2.04 -5.09
N GLY A 195 13.15 -2.53 -4.96
CA GLY A 195 12.05 -2.24 -5.86
C GLY A 195 11.13 -1.19 -5.27
N ILE A 196 10.63 -0.26 -6.09
CA ILE A 196 9.67 0.77 -5.70
C ILE A 196 8.38 0.58 -6.51
N VAL A 197 7.24 0.66 -5.84
CA VAL A 197 5.91 0.50 -6.43
C VAL A 197 4.96 1.57 -5.91
N GLY A 198 3.99 1.92 -6.75
CA GLY A 198 2.94 2.89 -6.49
C GLY A 198 2.46 3.44 -7.82
N GLY A 199 1.43 4.26 -7.81
CA GLY A 199 0.95 4.87 -9.04
C GLY A 199 -0.50 5.31 -8.95
N PRO A 200 -1.01 5.97 -10.00
CA PRO A 200 -2.37 6.46 -10.01
C PRO A 200 -3.36 5.31 -10.20
N CYS A 201 -4.52 5.43 -9.58
CA CYS A 201 -5.70 4.69 -10.01
C CYS A 201 -6.07 5.09 -11.45
N LEU A 202 -6.59 4.15 -12.26
CA LEU A 202 -6.92 4.43 -13.66
C LEU A 202 -8.13 5.36 -13.81
N PHE A 203 -9.10 5.29 -12.89
CA PHE A 203 -10.36 6.04 -12.97
C PHE A 203 -10.74 6.67 -11.64
N GLY A 204 -10.86 7.99 -11.59
CA GLY A 204 -11.50 8.70 -10.48
C GLY A 204 -13.03 8.75 -10.60
N ALA A 205 -13.69 9.22 -9.54
CA ALA A 205 -15.13 9.51 -9.60
C ALA A 205 -15.42 10.62 -10.62
N HIS A 206 -16.59 10.58 -11.25
CA HIS A 206 -17.02 11.55 -12.26
C HIS A 206 -16.15 11.61 -13.52
N GLU A 207 -15.42 10.54 -13.85
CA GLU A 207 -14.54 10.50 -15.05
C GLU A 207 -15.06 9.56 -16.14
N VAL A 208 -15.69 8.46 -15.77
CA VAL A 208 -16.28 7.51 -16.73
C VAL A 208 -17.72 7.25 -16.34
N ILE A 209 -18.62 7.65 -17.24
CA ILE A 209 -20.07 7.54 -17.04
C ILE A 209 -20.59 6.35 -17.85
N VAL A 210 -21.41 5.53 -17.20
CA VAL A 210 -22.12 4.40 -17.81
C VAL A 210 -23.60 4.79 -17.98
N ASP A 211 -24.05 4.90 -19.22
CA ASP A 211 -25.43 5.17 -19.58
C ASP A 211 -26.15 3.83 -19.84
N ILE A 212 -27.09 3.43 -19.00
CA ILE A 212 -27.88 2.20 -19.17
C ILE A 212 -29.17 2.52 -19.92
N HIS A 213 -29.35 1.96 -21.11
CA HIS A 213 -30.51 2.18 -21.96
C HIS A 213 -31.54 1.05 -21.82
N HIS A 214 -32.80 1.43 -21.60
CA HIS A 214 -33.93 0.52 -21.44
C HIS A 214 -34.78 0.41 -22.70
N ARG A 215 -35.57 -0.68 -22.82
CA ARG A 215 -36.49 -0.92 -23.95
C ARG A 215 -37.55 0.16 -24.13
N ASP A 216 -37.99 0.78 -23.04
CA ASP A 216 -39.00 1.85 -23.02
C ASP A 216 -38.42 3.23 -23.36
N GLY A 217 -37.10 3.33 -23.54
CA GLY A 217 -36.39 4.56 -23.87
C GLY A 217 -35.82 5.29 -22.65
N GLU A 218 -36.02 4.79 -21.42
CA GLU A 218 -35.38 5.33 -20.23
C GLU A 218 -33.84 5.18 -20.31
N VAL A 219 -33.11 6.17 -19.78
CA VAL A 219 -31.66 6.12 -19.63
C VAL A 219 -31.30 6.45 -18.19
N VAL A 220 -30.59 5.53 -17.54
CA VAL A 220 -30.10 5.73 -16.17
C VAL A 220 -28.58 5.79 -16.19
N GLN A 221 -27.99 6.77 -15.49
CA GLN A 221 -26.56 7.04 -15.55
C GLN A 221 -25.87 6.64 -14.25
N PHE A 222 -24.70 6.03 -14.37
CA PHE A 222 -23.88 5.61 -13.25
C PHE A 222 -22.45 6.12 -13.41
N ASP A 223 -21.83 6.47 -12.29
CA ASP A 223 -20.38 6.66 -12.23
C ASP A 223 -19.68 5.31 -12.13
N PHE A 224 -18.70 5.04 -12.99
CA PHE A 224 -18.00 3.76 -13.00
C PHE A 224 -17.16 3.54 -11.74
N SER A 225 -16.42 4.55 -11.28
CA SER A 225 -15.44 4.39 -10.19
C SER A 225 -16.14 4.15 -8.83
N THR A 226 -17.18 4.92 -8.54
CA THR A 226 -17.99 4.78 -7.31
C THR A 226 -19.07 3.71 -7.44
N GLY A 227 -19.49 3.37 -8.66
CA GLY A 227 -20.58 2.46 -8.96
C GLY A 227 -21.97 3.03 -8.62
N ARG A 228 -22.10 4.33 -8.36
CA ARG A 228 -23.32 4.99 -7.88
C ARG A 228 -24.11 5.63 -9.02
N GLU A 229 -25.45 5.60 -8.92
CA GLU A 229 -26.36 6.28 -9.85
C GLU A 229 -26.24 7.81 -9.74
N TYR A 230 -26.33 8.51 -10.87
CA TYR A 230 -26.52 9.96 -10.91
C TYR A 230 -27.99 10.34 -10.76
N ASP A 231 -28.28 11.39 -9.98
CA ASP A 231 -29.56 12.08 -10.01
C ASP A 231 -29.66 13.12 -11.14
N GLU A 232 -30.79 13.82 -11.21
CA GLU A 232 -31.05 14.85 -12.23
C GLU A 232 -30.07 16.02 -12.18
N ASP A 233 -29.44 16.26 -11.02
CA ASP A 233 -28.45 17.30 -10.79
C ASP A 233 -26.99 16.77 -10.89
N TYR A 234 -26.81 15.54 -11.40
CA TYR A 234 -25.52 14.83 -11.48
C TYR A 234 -24.84 14.58 -10.12
N MET A 235 -25.62 14.44 -9.06
CA MET A 235 -25.16 14.03 -7.74
C MET A 235 -25.32 12.52 -7.55
N LEU A 236 -24.41 11.90 -6.80
CA LEU A 236 -24.38 10.44 -6.62
C LEU A 236 -25.39 9.97 -5.57
N LYS A 237 -26.30 9.07 -5.95
CA LYS A 237 -27.25 8.37 -5.06
C LYS A 237 -26.59 7.13 -4.43
N ASP A 238 -27.26 6.56 -3.42
CA ASP A 238 -26.83 5.33 -2.76
C ASP A 238 -27.25 4.04 -3.50
N TYR A 239 -27.83 4.13 -4.70
CA TYR A 239 -28.18 2.95 -5.49
C TYR A 239 -27.02 2.53 -6.39
N ASP A 240 -26.56 1.29 -6.23
CA ASP A 240 -25.36 0.79 -6.91
C ASP A 240 -25.67 0.06 -8.22
N ILE A 241 -24.76 0.20 -9.18
CA ILE A 241 -24.89 -0.35 -10.54
C ILE A 241 -25.03 -1.88 -10.56
N GLU A 242 -24.43 -2.61 -9.62
CA GLU A 242 -24.53 -4.08 -9.62
C GLU A 242 -25.91 -4.55 -9.19
N SER A 243 -26.44 -3.96 -8.13
CA SER A 243 -27.81 -4.18 -7.70
C SER A 243 -28.80 -3.76 -8.79
N TYR A 244 -28.53 -2.65 -9.48
CA TYR A 244 -29.33 -2.19 -10.60
C TYR A 244 -29.37 -3.22 -11.73
N LEU A 245 -28.20 -3.62 -12.23
CA LEU A 245 -28.05 -4.57 -13.32
C LEU A 245 -28.67 -5.92 -12.95
N SER A 246 -28.46 -6.41 -11.73
CA SER A 246 -29.00 -7.69 -11.29
C SER A 246 -30.54 -7.72 -11.23
N CYS A 247 -31.18 -6.57 -10.96
CA CYS A 247 -32.64 -6.47 -10.83
C CYS A 247 -33.35 -6.12 -12.14
N LYS A 248 -32.68 -5.44 -13.07
CA LYS A 248 -33.30 -4.86 -14.28
C LYS A 248 -32.75 -5.41 -15.59
N TYR A 249 -31.85 -6.41 -15.55
CA TYR A 249 -31.12 -6.91 -16.72
C TYR A 249 -31.98 -7.27 -17.94
N GLU A 250 -33.21 -7.77 -17.74
CA GLU A 250 -34.09 -8.18 -18.84
C GLU A 250 -34.52 -7.01 -19.73
N ASP A 251 -34.62 -5.79 -19.18
CA ASP A 251 -35.11 -4.61 -19.89
C ASP A 251 -33.99 -3.78 -20.53
N ILE A 252 -32.74 -4.14 -20.28
CA ILE A 252 -31.56 -3.42 -20.78
C ILE A 252 -31.31 -3.78 -22.25
N VAL A 253 -31.23 -2.75 -23.11
CA VAL A 253 -30.97 -2.90 -24.56
C VAL A 253 -29.60 -2.39 -24.98
N GLY A 254 -28.93 -1.60 -24.15
CA GLY A 254 -27.66 -0.97 -24.49
C GLY A 254 -26.97 -0.39 -23.27
N LEU A 255 -25.64 -0.33 -23.35
CA LEU A 255 -24.80 0.43 -22.42
C LEU A 255 -23.95 1.41 -23.23
N GLY A 256 -24.17 2.70 -23.02
CA GLY A 256 -23.31 3.78 -23.47
C GLY A 256 -22.19 4.03 -22.46
N LEU A 257 -21.01 4.38 -22.93
CA LEU A 257 -19.86 4.70 -22.10
C LEU A 257 -19.29 6.03 -22.55
N ARG A 258 -19.06 6.94 -21.60
CA ARG A 258 -18.49 8.26 -21.86
C ARG A 258 -17.29 8.50 -20.96
N ASN A 259 -16.15 8.79 -21.59
CA ASN A 259 -14.96 9.28 -20.90
C ASN A 259 -14.98 10.81 -20.89
N VAL A 260 -14.95 11.40 -19.70
CA VAL A 260 -14.87 12.84 -19.47
C VAL A 260 -13.61 13.22 -18.70
N LYS A 261 -12.61 12.33 -18.61
CA LYS A 261 -11.31 12.67 -18.02
C LYS A 261 -10.53 13.56 -18.99
N ASP A 262 -10.15 14.77 -18.54
CA ASP A 262 -9.51 15.78 -19.38
C ASP A 262 -7.97 15.68 -19.41
N GLY A 263 -7.38 14.91 -18.49
CA GLY A 263 -5.94 14.73 -18.42
C GLY A 263 -5.51 14.04 -17.13
N VAL A 264 -4.23 14.18 -16.79
CA VAL A 264 -3.67 13.76 -15.51
C VAL A 264 -3.81 14.91 -14.52
N THR A 265 -4.37 14.65 -13.34
CA THR A 265 -4.47 15.63 -12.25
C THR A 265 -3.11 15.91 -11.63
N TYR A 266 -2.98 17.07 -10.98
CA TYR A 266 -1.75 17.42 -10.28
C TYR A 266 -1.37 16.38 -9.20
N GLN A 267 -2.35 15.82 -8.49
CA GLN A 267 -2.11 14.73 -7.54
C GLN A 267 -1.51 13.50 -8.23
N GLU A 268 -2.14 13.01 -9.31
CA GLU A 268 -1.69 11.81 -10.02
C GLU A 268 -0.27 12.00 -10.59
N TYR A 269 0.05 13.19 -11.10
CA TYR A 269 1.40 13.55 -11.51
C TYR A 269 2.40 13.44 -10.35
N LEU A 270 2.09 14.07 -9.21
CA LEU A 270 2.96 14.01 -8.02
C LEU A 270 3.14 12.58 -7.53
N SER A 271 2.08 11.77 -7.48
CA SER A 271 2.16 10.36 -7.08
C SER A 271 3.14 9.57 -7.94
N MET A 272 3.18 9.81 -9.26
CA MET A 272 4.17 9.19 -10.15
C MET A 272 5.57 9.80 -9.96
N GLN A 273 5.69 11.12 -9.85
CA GLN A 273 6.96 11.81 -9.63
C GLN A 273 7.69 11.32 -8.38
N TYR A 274 6.95 11.09 -7.29
CA TYR A 274 7.51 10.62 -6.03
C TYR A 274 8.25 9.29 -6.20
N LEU A 275 7.75 8.39 -7.04
CA LEU A 275 8.39 7.10 -7.29
C LEU A 275 9.79 7.28 -7.91
N PHE A 276 9.91 8.18 -8.88
CA PHE A 276 11.18 8.48 -9.55
C PHE A 276 12.16 9.19 -8.62
N GLU A 277 11.70 10.17 -7.84
CA GLU A 277 12.58 10.89 -6.93
C GLU A 277 13.15 10.01 -5.82
N PHE A 278 12.30 9.16 -5.22
CA PHE A 278 12.78 8.20 -4.24
C PHE A 278 13.67 7.12 -4.88
N ALA A 279 13.38 6.69 -6.11
CA ALA A 279 14.21 5.71 -6.81
C ALA A 279 15.61 6.25 -7.10
N GLU A 280 15.71 7.48 -7.60
CA GLU A 280 16.98 8.17 -7.87
C GLU A 280 17.85 8.24 -6.61
N VAL A 281 17.24 8.69 -5.51
CA VAL A 281 17.95 8.91 -4.24
C VAL A 281 18.31 7.60 -3.52
N LEU A 282 17.48 6.57 -3.64
CA LEU A 282 17.68 5.29 -2.95
C LEU A 282 18.36 4.22 -3.82
N GLY A 283 18.61 4.50 -5.10
CA GLY A 283 19.13 3.53 -6.07
C GLY A 283 18.14 2.39 -6.33
N GLY A 284 16.84 2.69 -6.33
CA GLY A 284 15.76 1.72 -6.53
C GLY A 284 15.34 1.57 -7.99
N LYS A 285 14.69 0.45 -8.32
CA LYS A 285 14.01 0.27 -9.61
C LYS A 285 12.51 0.45 -9.45
N VAL A 286 11.87 1.16 -10.37
CA VAL A 286 10.43 1.47 -10.30
C VAL A 286 9.63 0.45 -11.11
N VAL A 287 8.49 0.01 -10.56
CA VAL A 287 7.41 -0.60 -11.35
C VAL A 287 6.10 0.11 -11.06
N ILE A 288 5.48 0.68 -12.10
CA ILE A 288 4.20 1.41 -11.98
C ILE A 288 3.07 0.51 -12.52
N PRO A 289 2.08 0.12 -11.71
CA PRO A 289 0.87 -0.52 -12.21
C PRO A 289 -0.08 0.51 -12.81
N ILE A 290 -0.46 0.31 -14.08
CA ILE A 290 -1.66 0.92 -14.68
C ILE A 290 -2.68 -0.22 -14.85
N PRO A 291 -3.64 -0.37 -13.92
CA PRO A 291 -4.42 -1.60 -13.77
C PRO A 291 -5.59 -1.74 -14.76
N ASP A 292 -5.40 -1.40 -16.03
CA ASP A 292 -6.41 -1.47 -17.11
C ASP A 292 -7.00 -2.88 -17.27
N MET A 293 -6.16 -3.91 -17.21
CA MET A 293 -6.57 -5.32 -17.24
C MET A 293 -7.44 -5.69 -16.03
N SER A 294 -7.18 -5.10 -14.87
CA SER A 294 -7.94 -5.37 -13.65
C SER A 294 -9.32 -4.71 -13.71
N TYR A 295 -9.39 -3.46 -14.16
CA TYR A 295 -10.67 -2.79 -14.38
C TYR A 295 -11.51 -3.45 -15.47
N MET A 296 -10.88 -4.00 -16.51
CA MET A 296 -11.60 -4.80 -17.51
C MET A 296 -12.27 -6.02 -16.87
N LYS A 297 -11.55 -6.78 -16.03
CA LYS A 297 -12.13 -7.91 -15.28
C LYS A 297 -13.23 -7.46 -14.34
N PHE A 298 -13.05 -6.32 -13.68
CA PHE A 298 -14.08 -5.74 -12.81
C PHE A 298 -15.36 -5.47 -13.61
N PHE A 299 -15.25 -4.75 -14.73
CA PHE A 299 -16.38 -4.38 -15.58
C PHE A 299 -17.06 -5.61 -16.20
N GLN A 300 -16.28 -6.60 -16.64
CA GLN A 300 -16.82 -7.90 -17.07
C GLN A 300 -17.64 -8.58 -15.96
N GLY A 301 -17.15 -8.54 -14.72
CA GLY A 301 -17.83 -9.09 -13.56
C GLY A 301 -19.18 -8.43 -13.28
N ILE A 302 -19.21 -7.08 -13.27
CA ILE A 302 -20.43 -6.32 -12.96
C ILE A 302 -21.54 -6.54 -14.02
N MET A 303 -21.13 -6.75 -15.27
CA MET A 303 -22.03 -6.91 -16.41
C MET A 303 -22.50 -8.36 -16.65
N SER A 304 -22.06 -9.31 -15.82
CA SER A 304 -22.40 -10.72 -16.00
C SER A 304 -23.91 -11.04 -16.12
N PRO A 305 -24.85 -10.29 -15.51
CA PRO A 305 -26.29 -10.54 -15.70
C PRO A 305 -26.85 -10.11 -17.07
N ILE A 306 -26.14 -9.26 -17.81
CA ILE A 306 -26.64 -8.63 -19.04
C ILE A 306 -26.46 -9.56 -20.25
N ALA A 307 -27.36 -9.46 -21.23
CA ALA A 307 -27.30 -10.20 -22.49
C ALA A 307 -25.96 -10.04 -23.24
N ASP A 308 -25.41 -11.15 -23.74
CA ASP A 308 -24.07 -11.24 -24.32
C ASP A 308 -23.77 -10.19 -25.37
N ARG A 309 -24.71 -9.96 -26.32
CA ARG A 309 -24.52 -8.96 -27.38
C ARG A 309 -24.35 -7.54 -26.85
N VAL A 310 -25.13 -7.16 -25.84
CA VAL A 310 -25.02 -5.84 -25.20
C VAL A 310 -23.70 -5.76 -24.45
N ARG A 311 -23.33 -6.86 -23.77
CA ARG A 311 -22.10 -6.94 -23.00
C ARG A 311 -20.85 -6.77 -23.88
N GLU A 312 -20.75 -7.49 -24.99
CA GLU A 312 -19.62 -7.42 -25.91
C GLU A 312 -19.38 -6.00 -26.46
N LEU A 313 -20.46 -5.30 -26.85
CA LEU A 313 -20.35 -3.93 -27.36
C LEU A 313 -19.81 -2.96 -26.31
N ALA A 314 -20.30 -3.06 -25.07
CA ALA A 314 -19.85 -2.20 -23.99
C ALA A 314 -18.42 -2.54 -23.54
N LEU A 315 -18.03 -3.82 -23.52
CA LEU A 315 -16.65 -4.22 -23.21
C LEU A 315 -15.66 -3.64 -24.22
N ASN A 316 -15.97 -3.69 -25.52
CA ASN A 316 -15.12 -3.08 -26.56
C ASN A 316 -14.99 -1.56 -26.39
N ALA A 317 -16.08 -0.88 -26.03
CA ALA A 317 -16.05 0.56 -25.76
C ALA A 317 -15.23 0.88 -24.50
N PHE A 318 -15.39 0.09 -23.44
CA PHE A 318 -14.65 0.26 -22.20
C PHE A 318 -13.15 0.02 -22.38
N GLU A 319 -12.76 -0.96 -23.21
CA GLU A 319 -11.35 -1.23 -23.54
C GLU A 319 -10.70 -0.01 -24.19
N LYS A 320 -11.38 0.58 -25.17
CA LYS A 320 -10.90 1.79 -25.82
C LYS A 320 -10.73 2.95 -24.84
N ILE A 321 -11.72 3.20 -23.97
CA ILE A 321 -11.64 4.23 -22.94
C ILE A 321 -10.48 3.97 -21.99
N SER A 322 -10.29 2.72 -21.56
CA SER A 322 -9.21 2.31 -20.68
C SER A 322 -7.85 2.58 -21.33
N TYR A 323 -7.70 2.31 -22.62
CA TYR A 323 -6.48 2.58 -23.37
C TYR A 323 -6.21 4.07 -23.55
N ASP A 324 -7.24 4.85 -23.88
CA ASP A 324 -7.12 6.30 -24.05
C ASP A 324 -6.60 6.96 -22.75
N ILE A 325 -7.08 6.52 -21.59
CA ILE A 325 -6.60 7.02 -20.28
C ILE A 325 -5.22 6.43 -19.94
N THR A 326 -4.97 5.15 -20.22
CA THR A 326 -3.64 4.53 -20.05
C THR A 326 -2.58 5.33 -20.82
N ASP A 327 -2.88 5.77 -22.05
CA ASP A 327 -1.99 6.60 -22.87
C ASP A 327 -1.72 7.99 -22.26
N MET A 328 -2.63 8.54 -21.45
CA MET A 328 -2.37 9.76 -20.68
C MET A 328 -1.28 9.53 -19.64
N TYR A 329 -1.39 8.47 -18.84
CA TYR A 329 -0.38 8.15 -17.82
C TYR A 329 0.96 7.73 -18.44
N LEU A 330 0.95 6.95 -19.51
CA LEU A 330 2.20 6.54 -20.19
C LEU A 330 2.99 7.74 -20.71
N ARG A 331 2.32 8.80 -21.20
CA ARG A 331 3.01 10.04 -21.60
C ARG A 331 3.72 10.70 -20.42
N VAL A 332 3.05 10.85 -19.28
CA VAL A 332 3.66 11.42 -18.07
C VAL A 332 4.82 10.56 -17.57
N ILE A 333 4.67 9.24 -17.57
CA ILE A 333 5.74 8.33 -17.13
C ILE A 333 6.95 8.43 -18.07
N ASN A 334 6.74 8.51 -19.38
CA ASN A 334 7.82 8.73 -20.34
C ASN A 334 8.55 10.05 -20.10
N ASP A 335 7.82 11.14 -19.81
CA ASP A 335 8.41 12.44 -19.49
C ASP A 335 9.23 12.38 -18.19
N LEU A 336 8.74 11.67 -17.17
CA LEU A 336 9.49 11.42 -15.94
C LEU A 336 10.75 10.57 -16.20
N GLN A 337 10.69 9.53 -17.02
CA GLN A 337 11.89 8.76 -17.40
C GLN A 337 12.95 9.61 -18.10
N LEU A 338 12.55 10.63 -18.87
CA LEU A 338 13.49 11.57 -19.47
C LEU A 338 14.13 12.51 -18.42
N GLN A 339 13.39 12.87 -17.38
CA GLN A 339 13.89 13.70 -16.28
C GLN A 339 14.80 12.92 -15.30
N TYR A 340 14.56 11.62 -15.14
CA TYR A 340 15.29 10.71 -14.24
C TYR A 340 15.92 9.57 -15.05
N PRO A 341 16.94 9.83 -15.90
CA PRO A 341 17.46 8.87 -16.87
C PRO A 341 18.16 7.65 -16.25
N GLU A 342 18.61 7.76 -14.99
CA GLU A 342 19.26 6.67 -14.26
C GLU A 342 18.26 5.73 -13.58
N VAL A 343 16.98 6.11 -13.51
CA VAL A 343 15.92 5.30 -12.90
C VAL A 343 15.36 4.29 -13.90
N GLU A 344 15.64 3.01 -13.65
CA GLU A 344 15.01 1.92 -14.39
C GLU A 344 13.53 1.78 -13.99
N CYS A 345 12.62 1.96 -14.96
CA CYS A 345 11.19 1.91 -14.75
C CYS A 345 10.52 0.95 -15.74
N GLN A 346 9.59 0.12 -15.23
CA GLN A 346 8.69 -0.73 -16.01
C GLN A 346 7.25 -0.36 -15.68
N VAL A 347 6.36 -0.42 -16.68
CA VAL A 347 4.95 -0.09 -16.51
C VAL A 347 4.09 -1.29 -16.87
N LEU A 348 3.33 -1.79 -15.90
CA LEU A 348 2.36 -2.87 -16.14
C LEU A 348 1.07 -2.28 -16.70
N HIS A 349 0.71 -2.67 -17.92
CA HIS A 349 -0.59 -2.39 -18.55
C HIS A 349 -0.90 -3.50 -19.57
N SER A 350 -2.17 -3.66 -19.95
CA SER A 350 -2.67 -4.83 -20.69
C SER A 350 -2.02 -5.01 -22.06
N ARG A 351 -1.65 -3.89 -22.71
CA ARG A 351 -0.94 -3.89 -24.01
C ARG A 351 0.53 -4.33 -23.90
N ASN A 352 1.12 -4.35 -22.70
CA ASN A 352 2.43 -4.96 -22.46
C ASN A 352 2.25 -6.43 -22.07
N THR A 353 2.04 -7.27 -23.10
CA THR A 353 1.68 -8.68 -22.93
C THR A 353 2.74 -9.49 -22.20
N ASP A 354 4.04 -9.21 -22.40
CA ASP A 354 5.14 -9.92 -21.75
C ASP A 354 5.15 -9.65 -20.24
N LEU A 355 5.00 -8.38 -19.85
CA LEU A 355 4.96 -8.01 -18.44
C LEU A 355 3.70 -8.50 -17.74
N CYS A 356 2.55 -8.49 -18.43
CA CYS A 356 1.32 -9.11 -17.95
C CYS A 356 1.48 -10.61 -17.73
N HIS A 357 2.10 -11.31 -18.69
CA HIS A 357 2.39 -12.74 -18.55
C HIS A 357 3.28 -12.99 -17.33
N LEU A 358 4.37 -12.22 -17.18
CA LEU A 358 5.27 -12.32 -16.04
C LEU A 358 4.55 -12.10 -14.71
N PHE A 359 3.71 -11.07 -14.63
CA PHE A 359 2.87 -10.79 -13.46
C PHE A 359 1.94 -11.96 -13.13
N TYR A 360 1.17 -12.44 -14.10
CA TYR A 360 0.19 -13.51 -13.88
C TYR A 360 0.85 -14.85 -13.52
N THR A 361 2.00 -15.17 -14.12
CA THR A 361 2.77 -16.38 -13.78
C THR A 361 3.38 -16.30 -12.38
N ASN A 362 4.08 -15.22 -12.06
CA ASN A 362 4.85 -15.16 -10.81
C ASN A 362 3.98 -15.00 -9.56
N ARG A 363 2.79 -14.43 -9.70
CA ARG A 363 1.86 -14.28 -8.56
C ARG A 363 1.06 -15.54 -8.23
N GLU A 364 1.02 -16.53 -9.12
CA GLU A 364 0.09 -17.67 -9.05
C GLU A 364 0.20 -18.43 -7.73
N GLU A 365 1.42 -18.66 -7.25
CA GLU A 365 1.68 -19.36 -5.99
C GLU A 365 1.12 -18.62 -4.75
N TYR A 366 1.00 -17.30 -4.82
CA TYR A 366 0.53 -16.45 -3.71
C TYR A 366 -0.99 -16.34 -3.66
N ILE A 367 -1.68 -16.46 -4.80
CA ILE A 367 -3.15 -16.40 -4.87
C ILE A 367 -3.79 -17.53 -4.04
N TYR A 368 -3.18 -18.72 -4.00
CA TYR A 368 -3.68 -19.81 -3.16
C TYR A 368 -3.65 -19.49 -1.67
N LYS A 369 -2.79 -18.57 -1.21
CA LYS A 369 -2.78 -18.13 0.19
C LYS A 369 -3.94 -17.16 0.46
N LEU A 370 -4.30 -16.31 -0.52
CA LEU A 370 -5.46 -15.40 -0.42
C LEU A 370 -6.78 -16.16 -0.27
N SER A 371 -7.00 -17.22 -1.06
CA SER A 371 -8.25 -17.99 -0.99
C SER A 371 -8.47 -18.65 0.38
N ARG A 372 -7.39 -18.95 1.12
CA ARG A 372 -7.44 -19.49 2.49
C ARG A 372 -7.75 -18.43 3.56
N MET A 373 -7.68 -17.15 3.21
CA MET A 373 -8.02 -16.03 4.10
C MET A 373 -9.53 -15.72 4.11
N GLY A 374 -10.33 -16.41 3.32
CA GLY A 374 -11.79 -16.23 3.23
C GLY A 374 -12.20 -15.45 1.98
N ARG A 375 -13.41 -14.87 2.00
CA ARG A 375 -13.89 -14.02 0.90
C ARG A 375 -13.06 -12.74 0.82
N VAL A 376 -12.40 -12.53 -0.31
CA VAL A 376 -11.57 -11.35 -0.58
C VAL A 376 -12.44 -10.10 -0.83
N THR A 377 -13.63 -10.30 -1.40
CA THR A 377 -14.67 -9.29 -1.65
C THR A 377 -16.06 -9.90 -1.44
N VAL A 378 -17.05 -9.05 -1.17
CA VAL A 378 -18.46 -9.46 -1.02
C VAL A 378 -19.02 -9.97 -2.34
N TYR A 379 -18.57 -9.40 -3.47
CA TYR A 379 -19.10 -9.67 -4.80
C TYR A 379 -18.20 -10.61 -5.60
N LYS A 380 -18.74 -11.79 -5.92
CA LYS A 380 -17.97 -12.86 -6.60
C LYS A 380 -17.38 -12.40 -7.94
N GLY A 381 -18.11 -11.58 -8.71
CA GLY A 381 -17.69 -11.06 -10.01
C GLY A 381 -16.46 -10.13 -9.96
N ARG A 382 -16.16 -9.53 -8.81
CA ARG A 382 -15.01 -8.60 -8.64
C ARG A 382 -13.75 -9.29 -8.15
N THR A 383 -13.81 -10.58 -7.81
CA THR A 383 -12.76 -11.26 -7.06
C THR A 383 -11.41 -11.17 -7.75
N ASP A 384 -11.36 -11.44 -9.06
CA ASP A 384 -10.11 -11.47 -9.81
C ASP A 384 -9.48 -10.09 -9.94
N ALA A 385 -10.28 -9.04 -10.16
CA ALA A 385 -9.81 -7.66 -10.20
C ALA A 385 -9.21 -7.23 -8.84
N VAL A 386 -9.87 -7.59 -7.73
CA VAL A 386 -9.35 -7.27 -6.39
C VAL A 386 -8.06 -8.04 -6.09
N ILE A 387 -7.94 -9.30 -6.56
CA ILE A 387 -6.70 -10.06 -6.45
C ILE A 387 -5.58 -9.40 -7.26
N ASP A 388 -5.88 -8.92 -8.47
CA ASP A 388 -4.93 -8.14 -9.29
C ASP A 388 -4.39 -6.95 -8.50
N TYR A 389 -5.27 -6.10 -7.96
CA TYR A 389 -4.89 -4.94 -7.13
C TYR A 389 -3.98 -5.30 -5.95
N ILE A 390 -4.37 -6.31 -5.16
CA ILE A 390 -3.58 -6.72 -3.98
C ILE A 390 -2.18 -7.19 -4.42
N THR A 391 -2.11 -8.00 -5.47
CA THR A 391 -0.84 -8.63 -5.89
C THR A 391 0.06 -7.69 -6.67
N MET A 392 -0.47 -6.63 -7.29
CA MET A 392 0.33 -5.62 -8.01
C MET A 392 1.34 -4.90 -7.11
N LEU A 393 1.10 -4.81 -5.81
CA LEU A 393 2.06 -4.22 -4.87
C LEU A 393 3.35 -5.06 -4.72
N ALA A 394 3.38 -6.30 -5.19
CA ALA A 394 4.59 -7.13 -5.27
C ALA A 394 5.26 -7.09 -6.66
N LEU A 395 4.84 -6.19 -7.56
CA LEU A 395 5.38 -6.12 -8.92
C LEU A 395 6.91 -6.05 -9.01
N PRO A 396 7.61 -5.23 -8.21
CA PRO A 396 9.07 -5.20 -8.30
C PRO A 396 9.72 -6.56 -8.00
N PHE A 397 9.14 -7.34 -7.08
CA PHE A 397 9.57 -8.71 -6.82
C PHE A 397 9.34 -9.61 -8.04
N TYR A 398 8.19 -9.53 -8.69
CA TYR A 398 7.89 -10.34 -9.87
C TYR A 398 8.71 -9.97 -11.10
N VAL A 399 9.00 -8.68 -11.27
CA VAL A 399 9.62 -8.15 -12.49
C VAL A 399 11.14 -8.18 -12.39
N TYR A 400 11.68 -7.74 -11.25
CA TYR A 400 13.13 -7.61 -11.06
C TYR A 400 13.72 -8.64 -10.10
N GLY A 401 12.89 -9.45 -9.41
CA GLY A 401 13.37 -10.34 -8.36
C GLY A 401 13.77 -9.60 -7.07
N THR A 402 13.33 -8.35 -6.87
CA THR A 402 13.69 -7.57 -5.69
C THR A 402 12.94 -8.07 -4.45
N HIS A 403 13.66 -8.54 -3.44
CA HIS A 403 13.05 -9.00 -2.19
C HIS A 403 12.72 -7.87 -1.20
N ASN A 404 13.20 -6.64 -1.44
CA ASN A 404 12.84 -5.46 -0.65
C ASN A 404 12.00 -4.56 -1.55
N VAL A 405 10.77 -4.31 -1.14
CA VAL A 405 9.81 -3.51 -1.90
C VAL A 405 9.36 -2.33 -1.05
N LEU A 406 9.53 -1.12 -1.57
CA LEU A 406 9.00 0.11 -0.99
C LEU A 406 7.76 0.55 -1.77
N GLN A 407 6.62 0.65 -1.09
CA GLN A 407 5.44 1.31 -1.63
C GLN A 407 5.48 2.80 -1.30
N ILE A 408 5.20 3.64 -2.30
CA ILE A 408 4.95 5.07 -2.11
C ILE A 408 3.62 5.38 -2.76
N ASP A 409 2.59 5.64 -1.97
CA ASP A 409 1.22 5.68 -2.50
C ASP A 409 0.23 6.44 -1.61
N SER A 410 -1.01 6.58 -2.07
CA SER A 410 -2.13 7.06 -1.26
C SER A 410 -2.38 6.14 -0.06
N VAL A 411 -2.79 6.73 1.07
CA VAL A 411 -3.23 6.01 2.27
C VAL A 411 -4.43 5.09 2.02
N ASP A 412 -5.17 5.32 0.94
CA ASP A 412 -6.27 4.43 0.53
C ASP A 412 -5.79 3.03 0.12
N GLU A 413 -4.53 2.88 -0.30
CA GLU A 413 -3.92 1.59 -0.63
C GLU A 413 -3.44 0.78 0.59
N ALA A 414 -3.64 1.31 1.80
CA ALA A 414 -3.23 0.64 3.05
C ALA A 414 -3.76 -0.80 3.16
N ASP A 415 -5.02 -1.06 2.79
CA ASP A 415 -5.60 -2.40 2.89
C ASP A 415 -5.09 -3.36 1.82
N SER A 416 -4.84 -2.88 0.60
CA SER A 416 -4.20 -3.65 -0.47
C SER A 416 -2.82 -4.13 -0.01
N MET A 417 -2.03 -3.23 0.58
CA MET A 417 -0.69 -3.55 1.07
C MET A 417 -0.73 -4.56 2.23
N ARG A 418 -1.59 -4.37 3.23
CA ARG A 418 -1.74 -5.33 4.35
C ARG A 418 -2.02 -6.76 3.87
N LYS A 419 -2.90 -6.90 2.87
CA LYS A 419 -3.22 -8.20 2.27
C LYS A 419 -2.04 -8.74 1.45
N CYS A 420 -1.35 -7.88 0.71
CA CYS A 420 -0.18 -8.25 -0.07
C CYS A 420 0.96 -8.77 0.82
N MET A 421 1.28 -8.05 1.90
CA MET A 421 2.28 -8.46 2.88
C MET A 421 1.98 -9.84 3.47
N LYS A 422 0.72 -10.09 3.81
CA LYS A 422 0.30 -11.34 4.45
C LYS A 422 0.48 -12.57 3.56
N ILE A 423 0.35 -12.42 2.24
CA ILE A 423 0.47 -13.57 1.32
C ILE A 423 1.90 -13.77 0.82
N HIS A 424 2.68 -12.69 0.70
CA HIS A 424 4.07 -12.75 0.24
C HIS A 424 5.07 -12.94 1.38
N GLY A 425 4.73 -12.65 2.64
CA GLY A 425 5.61 -12.96 3.77
C GLY A 425 5.85 -14.49 3.86
N PRO A 426 7.09 -15.00 3.91
CA PRO A 426 8.38 -14.33 4.18
C PRO A 426 9.25 -13.99 2.95
N ASP A 427 8.73 -14.15 1.75
CA ASP A 427 9.49 -14.09 0.49
C ASP A 427 9.83 -12.64 0.08
N VAL A 428 9.03 -11.68 0.54
CA VAL A 428 9.22 -10.24 0.27
C VAL A 428 9.12 -9.44 1.57
N VAL A 429 10.05 -8.50 1.75
CA VAL A 429 10.03 -7.49 2.81
C VAL A 429 9.41 -6.22 2.23
N PHE A 430 8.29 -5.80 2.80
CA PHE A 430 7.59 -4.59 2.39
C PHE A 430 7.81 -3.46 3.38
N SER A 431 8.12 -2.30 2.81
CA SER A 431 8.12 -1.01 3.48
C SER A 431 7.12 -0.10 2.76
N SER A 432 6.56 0.88 3.47
CA SER A 432 5.58 1.81 2.89
C SER A 432 5.80 3.23 3.39
N ILE A 433 5.60 4.19 2.50
CA ILE A 433 5.41 5.61 2.79
C ILE A 433 4.10 6.00 2.13
N LEU A 434 3.02 6.04 2.91
CA LEU A 434 1.71 6.43 2.40
C LEU A 434 1.40 7.88 2.74
N PHE A 435 0.69 8.56 1.86
CA PHE A 435 0.30 9.95 2.02
C PHE A 435 -1.22 10.14 1.87
N PRO A 436 -1.82 11.13 2.56
CA PRO A 436 -3.21 11.49 2.34
C PRO A 436 -3.40 12.07 0.93
N GLU A 437 -4.56 11.81 0.32
CA GLU A 437 -4.95 12.48 -0.91
C GLU A 437 -5.21 13.97 -0.66
N TYR A 438 -4.95 14.81 -1.67
CA TYR A 438 -5.25 16.23 -1.62
C TYR A 438 -6.76 16.47 -1.66
N ILE A 439 -7.17 17.51 -0.94
CA ILE A 439 -8.54 18.02 -1.03
C ILE A 439 -8.68 18.85 -2.30
N SER A 440 -9.77 18.61 -3.03
CA SER A 440 -10.08 19.27 -4.28
C SER A 440 -10.49 20.74 -4.07
N GLN A 441 -10.72 21.46 -5.18
CA GLN A 441 -11.09 22.88 -5.13
C GLN A 441 -12.43 23.17 -4.43
N ASP A 442 -13.30 22.15 -4.30
CA ASP A 442 -14.55 22.30 -3.55
C ASP A 442 -14.37 22.33 -2.03
N GLY A 443 -13.17 21.99 -1.52
CA GLY A 443 -12.86 21.95 -0.10
C GLY A 443 -13.57 20.83 0.68
N VAL A 444 -14.20 19.87 -0.01
CA VAL A 444 -15.03 18.82 0.60
C VAL A 444 -14.53 17.43 0.23
N HIS A 445 -14.22 17.19 -1.05
CA HIS A 445 -13.83 15.89 -1.57
C HIS A 445 -12.31 15.80 -1.78
N THR A 446 -11.76 14.59 -1.78
CA THR A 446 -10.41 14.39 -2.33
C THR A 446 -10.42 14.56 -3.84
N VAL A 447 -9.29 14.88 -4.45
CA VAL A 447 -9.17 15.02 -5.92
C VAL A 447 -9.73 13.78 -6.65
N TYR A 448 -9.51 12.58 -6.10
CA TYR A 448 -10.02 11.34 -6.70
C TYR A 448 -11.56 11.28 -6.73
N ASN A 449 -12.20 11.72 -5.66
CA ASN A 449 -13.65 11.61 -5.42
C ASN A 449 -14.46 12.86 -5.82
N ALA A 450 -13.80 13.96 -6.17
CA ALA A 450 -14.46 15.23 -6.46
C ALA A 450 -15.26 15.19 -7.77
N PRO A 451 -16.34 15.99 -7.89
CA PRO A 451 -16.95 16.28 -9.18
C PRO A 451 -15.93 16.79 -10.19
N HIS A 452 -16.12 16.42 -11.45
CA HIS A 452 -15.16 16.69 -12.54
C HIS A 452 -14.63 18.14 -12.57
N GLN A 453 -15.51 19.14 -12.41
CA GLN A 453 -15.17 20.56 -12.47
C GLN A 453 -14.24 21.06 -11.34
N PHE A 454 -14.08 20.28 -10.27
CA PHE A 454 -13.22 20.62 -9.12
C PHE A 454 -11.90 19.84 -9.13
N LYS A 455 -11.69 18.99 -10.14
CA LYS A 455 -10.45 18.24 -10.33
C LYS A 455 -9.40 19.11 -11.02
N GLU A 456 -8.21 19.14 -10.46
CA GLU A 456 -7.09 19.96 -10.92
C GLU A 456 -6.31 19.25 -12.04
N TYR A 457 -6.90 19.15 -13.22
CA TYR A 457 -6.22 18.57 -14.39
C TYR A 457 -5.06 19.46 -14.85
N ILE A 458 -3.91 18.84 -15.09
CA ILE A 458 -2.79 19.49 -15.77
C ILE A 458 -3.13 19.48 -17.26
N ASN A 459 -3.40 20.66 -17.83
CA ASN A 459 -3.54 20.78 -19.27
C ASN A 459 -2.23 20.36 -19.93
N ALA A 460 -2.27 19.33 -20.76
CA ALA A 460 -1.17 18.95 -21.64
C ALA A 460 -0.97 20.07 -22.68
N GLY A 461 -0.27 21.14 -22.31
CA GLY A 461 -0.07 22.33 -23.10
C GLY A 461 0.62 23.43 -22.31
N GLY A 462 1.92 23.28 -22.10
CA GLY A 462 2.81 24.27 -21.49
C GLY A 462 4.25 23.84 -21.56
#